data_AF-A0A4W5KL65-F1
#
_entry.id   AF-A0A4W5KL65-F1
#
_cell.length_a   1.000
_cell.length_b   1.000
_cell.length_c   1.000
_cell.angle_alpha   90.00
_cell.angle_beta   90.00
_cell.angle_gamma   90.00
#
_symmetry.space_group_name_H-M   'P 1'
#
loop_
_entity.id
_entity.type
_entity.pdbx_description
1 polymer ?
#
loop_
_entity_poly.entity_id
_entity_poly.type
_entity_poly.pdbx_seq_one_letter_code
_entity_poly.pdbx_strand_id
1 'polypeptide(L)'
;KEVFWAENDTNQHIENYPEFNMKVLLLLSVLQDTKKKIQMMKDYQDRLMETLADVLEEHFPLPTQETNADRRKKLNENLISLNKILELLMNKTLATPHHPYISIDETFWPPYTEMLLRYGIAQRHPEDCFKIRLETFY
;
A
#
# COMPACT_ATOMS: atom_id res chain seq x y z
N LYS A 1 23.00 56.44 -45.94
CA LYS A 1 23.73 55.34 -46.59
C LYS A 1 24.98 55.10 -45.75
N GLU A 2 25.18 54.00 -45.05
CA GLU A 2 24.53 52.70 -44.98
C GLU A 2 24.71 52.16 -43.55
N VAL A 3 23.66 51.57 -43.03
CA VAL A 3 23.68 50.59 -41.94
C VAL A 3 24.18 49.27 -42.55
N PHE A 4 25.25 48.69 -42.00
CA PHE A 4 25.58 47.28 -42.25
C PHE A 4 26.45 46.71 -41.10
N TRP A 5 25.74 46.15 -40.11
CA TRP A 5 26.06 44.99 -39.24
C TRP A 5 27.53 44.83 -38.76
N ALA A 6 27.92 45.03 -37.51
CA ALA A 6 27.33 44.58 -36.24
C ALA A 6 26.79 43.14 -36.29
N GLU A 7 27.57 42.22 -36.85
CA GLU A 7 27.25 40.79 -36.77
C GLU A 7 28.54 39.98 -36.86
N ASN A 8 29.31 39.95 -35.77
CA ASN A 8 30.32 38.91 -35.57
C ASN A 8 30.68 38.62 -34.09
N ASP A 9 29.99 39.22 -33.11
CA ASP A 9 30.28 39.02 -31.68
C ASP A 9 29.24 38.17 -30.94
N THR A 10 28.45 37.37 -31.65
CA THR A 10 27.48 36.44 -31.03
C THR A 10 27.86 34.97 -31.16
N ASN A 11 28.92 34.64 -31.91
CA ASN A 11 29.33 33.26 -32.16
C ASN A 11 30.36 32.69 -31.16
N GLN A 12 30.61 33.36 -30.03
CA GLN A 12 31.51 32.85 -28.98
C GLN A 12 30.88 32.80 -27.58
N HIS A 13 29.56 32.93 -27.46
CA HIS A 13 28.89 32.79 -26.15
C HIS A 13 28.06 31.51 -26.03
N ILE A 14 28.53 30.43 -26.65
CA ILE A 14 28.02 29.06 -26.45
C ILE A 14 29.20 28.12 -26.12
N GLU A 15 30.17 28.59 -25.35
CA GLU A 15 31.04 27.66 -24.64
C GLU A 15 30.25 27.09 -23.45
N ASN A 16 29.80 25.85 -23.66
CA ASN A 16 29.38 24.90 -22.65
C ASN A 16 30.10 25.13 -21.32
N TYR A 17 29.36 25.36 -20.23
CA TYR A 17 29.91 25.21 -18.88
C TYR A 17 29.99 23.70 -18.58
N PRO A 18 31.16 23.04 -18.70
CA PRO A 18 31.27 21.59 -18.49
C PRO A 18 30.84 21.18 -17.08
N GLU A 19 31.01 22.07 -16.09
CA GLU A 19 30.59 21.85 -14.71
C GLU A 19 29.06 21.82 -14.56
N PHE A 20 28.34 22.66 -15.32
CA PHE A 20 26.88 22.64 -15.33
C PHE A 20 26.35 21.35 -15.95
N ASN A 21 26.90 20.93 -17.10
CA ASN A 21 26.53 19.68 -17.74
C ASN A 21 26.85 18.45 -16.87
N MET A 22 27.99 18.45 -16.16
CA MET A 22 28.35 17.38 -15.22
C MET A 22 27.35 17.27 -14.06
N LYS A 23 26.92 18.41 -13.49
CA LYS A 23 25.89 18.44 -12.43
C LYS A 23 24.56 17.90 -12.93
N VAL A 24 24.14 18.25 -14.15
CA VAL A 24 22.92 17.73 -14.77
C VAL A 24 23.00 16.22 -15.00
N LEU A 25 24.14 15.72 -15.50
CA LEU A 25 24.35 14.28 -15.70
C LEU A 25 24.34 13.49 -14.38
N LEU A 26 24.98 14.03 -13.33
CA LEU A 26 24.93 13.45 -11.99
C LEU A 26 23.51 13.40 -11.44
N LEU A 27 22.75 14.50 -11.57
CA LEU A 27 21.36 14.56 -11.13
C LEU A 27 20.49 13.54 -11.87
N LEU A 28 20.65 13.42 -13.19
CA LEU A 28 19.94 12.44 -14.01
C LEU A 28 20.24 11.01 -13.54
N SER A 29 21.50 10.69 -13.24
CA SER A 29 21.89 9.39 -12.70
C SER A 29 21.20 9.11 -11.36
N VAL A 30 21.26 10.05 -10.42
CA VAL A 30 20.63 9.90 -9.09
C VAL A 30 19.12 9.73 -9.20
N LEU A 31 18.47 10.49 -10.09
CA LEU A 31 17.02 10.37 -10.34
C LEU A 31 16.67 9.01 -10.95
N GLN A 32 17.46 8.53 -11.91
CA GLN A 32 17.26 7.21 -12.51
C GLN A 32 17.41 6.09 -11.49
N ASP A 33 18.43 6.17 -10.63
CA ASP A 33 18.65 5.17 -9.58
C ASP A 33 17.55 5.21 -8.53
N THR A 34 17.08 6.40 -8.15
CA THR A 34 15.93 6.56 -7.24
C THR A 34 14.67 5.97 -7.87
N LYS A 35 14.42 6.22 -9.15
CA LYS A 35 13.29 5.63 -9.90
C LYS A 35 13.36 4.10 -9.89
N LYS A 36 14.54 3.52 -10.14
CA LYS A 36 14.74 2.05 -10.11
C LYS A 36 14.45 1.49 -8.72
N LYS A 37 14.96 2.12 -7.66
CA LYS A 37 14.72 1.69 -6.27
C LYS A 37 13.24 1.74 -5.90
N ILE A 38 12.54 2.82 -6.27
CA ILE A 38 11.08 2.94 -6.07
C ILE A 38 10.35 1.80 -6.80
N GLN A 39 10.72 1.51 -8.04
CA GLN A 39 10.10 0.42 -8.80
C GLN A 39 10.34 -0.94 -8.14
N MET A 40 11.59 -1.25 -7.75
CA MET A 40 11.91 -2.49 -7.05
C MET A 40 11.11 -2.65 -5.75
N MET A 41 10.90 -1.57 -5.00
CA MET A 41 10.11 -1.60 -3.77
C MET A 41 8.63 -1.90 -4.05
N LYS A 42 8.07 -1.33 -5.13
CA LYS A 42 6.70 -1.63 -5.57
C LYS A 42 6.55 -3.09 -5.98
N ASP A 43 7.44 -3.58 -6.84
CA ASP A 43 7.39 -4.97 -7.32
C ASP A 43 7.52 -5.97 -6.16
N TYR A 44 8.36 -5.66 -5.15
CA TYR A 44 8.47 -6.46 -3.94
C TYR A 44 7.18 -6.44 -3.12
N GLN A 45 6.60 -5.26 -2.91
CA GLN A 45 5.34 -5.10 -2.19
C GLN A 45 4.20 -5.87 -2.86
N ASP A 46 4.06 -5.75 -4.19
CA ASP A 46 3.01 -6.43 -4.95
C ASP A 46 3.12 -7.95 -4.81
N ARG A 47 4.33 -8.50 -4.97
CA ARG A 47 4.58 -9.94 -4.78
C ARG A 47 4.30 -10.41 -3.36
N LEU A 48 4.65 -9.59 -2.36
CA LEU A 48 4.37 -9.90 -0.95
C LEU A 48 2.87 -9.97 -0.70
N MET A 49 2.11 -9.01 -1.23
CA MET A 49 0.65 -8.94 -1.10
C MET A 49 -0.05 -10.08 -1.81
N GLU A 50 0.42 -10.45 -3.01
CA GLU A 50 -0.06 -11.62 -3.76
C GLU A 50 0.18 -12.92 -2.99
N THR A 51 1.41 -13.13 -2.52
CA THR A 51 1.77 -14.32 -1.71
C THR A 51 0.92 -14.41 -0.44
N LEU A 52 0.65 -13.28 0.22
CA LEU A 52 -0.20 -13.24 1.40
C LEU A 52 -1.65 -13.63 1.05
N ALA A 53 -2.19 -13.10 -0.05
CA ALA A 53 -3.53 -13.44 -0.50
C ALA A 53 -3.67 -14.95 -0.78
N ASP A 54 -2.70 -15.53 -1.48
CA ASP A 54 -2.67 -16.96 -1.82
C ASP A 54 -2.65 -17.83 -0.55
N VAL A 55 -1.77 -17.52 0.41
CA VAL A 55 -1.65 -18.23 1.70
C VAL A 55 -2.95 -18.15 2.50
N LEU A 56 -3.62 -16.99 2.47
CA LEU A 56 -4.87 -16.80 3.19
C LEU A 56 -6.03 -17.55 2.53
N GLU A 57 -6.08 -17.60 1.20
CA GLU A 57 -7.09 -18.35 0.47
C GLU A 57 -6.94 -19.86 0.67
N GLU A 58 -5.70 -20.38 0.65
CA GLU A 58 -5.41 -21.80 0.82
C GLU A 58 -5.68 -22.31 2.25
N HIS A 59 -5.30 -21.53 3.28
CA HIS A 59 -5.33 -22.00 4.67
C HIS A 59 -6.48 -21.45 5.51
N PHE A 60 -7.15 -20.38 5.06
CA PHE A 60 -8.26 -19.75 5.78
C PHE A 60 -9.49 -19.59 4.88
N PRO A 61 -10.05 -20.70 4.35
CA PRO A 61 -11.30 -20.63 3.59
C PRO A 61 -12.45 -20.19 4.50
N LEU A 62 -13.40 -19.47 3.91
CA LEU A 62 -14.64 -19.09 4.58
C LEU A 62 -15.40 -20.34 5.06
N PRO A 63 -16.20 -20.24 6.14
CA PRO A 63 -16.97 -21.35 6.71
C PRO A 63 -18.14 -21.77 5.80
N THR A 64 -17.82 -22.38 4.69
CA THR A 64 -18.75 -23.01 3.76
C THR A 64 -18.11 -24.31 3.27
N GLN A 65 -18.10 -25.36 4.11
CA GLN A 65 -18.54 -26.70 3.66
C GLN A 65 -18.51 -27.82 4.71
N GLU A 66 -17.65 -27.82 5.75
CA GLU A 66 -17.42 -29.10 6.47
C GLU A 66 -17.74 -29.15 7.97
N THR A 67 -18.14 -28.05 8.62
CA THR A 67 -18.35 -28.07 10.08
C THR A 67 -19.73 -27.55 10.51
N ASN A 68 -20.64 -28.51 10.77
CA ASN A 68 -21.94 -28.39 11.46
C ASN A 68 -23.10 -27.77 10.65
N ALA A 69 -23.82 -28.64 9.92
CA ALA A 69 -24.89 -28.33 8.97
C ALA A 69 -26.21 -27.76 9.54
N ASP A 70 -26.42 -27.73 10.87
CA ASP A 70 -27.78 -27.51 11.41
C ASP A 70 -28.09 -26.12 11.97
N ARG A 71 -27.11 -25.20 12.13
CA ARG A 71 -27.38 -23.88 12.75
C ARG A 71 -26.95 -22.63 11.98
N ARG A 72 -26.26 -22.74 10.83
CA ARG A 72 -25.62 -21.57 10.17
C ARG A 72 -26.13 -21.21 8.78
N LYS A 73 -27.18 -21.86 8.26
CA LYS A 73 -27.69 -21.66 6.88
C LYS A 73 -28.14 -20.23 6.52
N LYS A 74 -28.21 -19.28 7.46
CA LYS A 74 -28.54 -17.87 7.21
C LYS A 74 -27.36 -16.89 7.30
N LEU A 75 -26.20 -17.31 7.81
CA LEU A 75 -25.09 -16.40 8.11
C LEU A 75 -24.06 -16.27 6.99
N ASN A 76 -24.07 -17.17 6.01
CA ASN A 76 -22.93 -17.36 5.12
C ASN A 76 -22.91 -16.46 3.87
N GLU A 77 -24.03 -15.85 3.49
CA GLU A 77 -24.13 -15.15 2.19
C GLU A 77 -23.37 -13.80 2.15
N ASN A 78 -23.08 -13.20 3.31
CA ASN A 78 -22.47 -11.87 3.39
C ASN A 78 -21.11 -11.84 4.11
N LEU A 79 -20.51 -13.01 4.43
CA LEU A 79 -19.24 -13.03 5.16
C LEU A 79 -18.07 -12.64 4.26
N ILE A 80 -17.21 -11.75 4.77
CA ILE A 80 -15.98 -11.36 4.09
C ILE A 80 -14.82 -12.26 4.49
N SER A 81 -13.94 -12.55 3.52
CA SER A 81 -12.73 -13.34 3.74
C SER A 81 -11.73 -12.61 4.65
N LEU A 82 -10.83 -13.38 5.26
CA LEU A 82 -9.76 -12.81 6.09
C LEU A 82 -8.88 -11.82 5.32
N ASN A 83 -8.57 -12.15 4.05
CA ASN A 83 -7.84 -11.24 3.15
C ASN A 83 -8.56 -9.88 3.04
N LYS A 84 -9.88 -9.88 2.87
CA LYS A 84 -10.65 -8.64 2.75
C LYS A 84 -10.65 -7.83 4.05
N ILE A 85 -10.72 -8.50 5.21
CA ILE A 85 -10.62 -7.84 6.52
C ILE A 85 -9.26 -7.13 6.66
N LEU A 86 -8.16 -7.82 6.32
CA LEU A 86 -6.82 -7.26 6.38
C LEU A 86 -6.64 -6.08 5.40
N GLU A 87 -7.16 -6.20 4.18
CA GLU A 87 -7.16 -5.13 3.18
C GLU A 87 -7.85 -3.86 3.73
N LEU A 88 -9.03 -4.01 4.36
CA LEU A 88 -9.75 -2.89 4.97
C LEU A 88 -8.94 -2.24 6.10
N LEU A 89 -8.32 -3.04 6.97
CA LEU A 89 -7.49 -2.55 8.07
C LEU A 89 -6.26 -1.79 7.57
N MET A 90 -5.54 -2.33 6.60
CA MET A 90 -4.36 -1.69 6.00
C MET A 90 -4.73 -0.39 5.28
N ASN A 91 -5.76 -0.43 4.42
CA ASN A 91 -6.24 0.75 3.70
C ASN A 91 -6.71 1.83 4.67
N LYS A 92 -7.42 1.48 5.75
CA LYS A 92 -7.86 2.45 6.76
C LYS A 92 -6.70 3.10 7.50
N THR A 93 -5.67 2.33 7.80
CA THR A 93 -4.46 2.80 8.47
C THR A 93 -3.70 3.82 7.61
N LEU A 94 -3.60 3.56 6.30
CA LEU A 94 -2.94 4.47 5.35
C LEU A 94 -3.80 5.70 5.01
N ALA A 95 -5.11 5.53 4.84
CA ALA A 95 -6.00 6.62 4.45
C ALA A 95 -6.30 7.60 5.60
N THR A 96 -6.41 7.10 6.83
CA THR A 96 -6.78 7.89 8.01
C THR A 96 -5.88 7.56 9.21
N PRO A 97 -4.60 7.98 9.20
CA PRO A 97 -3.62 7.61 10.22
C PRO A 97 -3.98 8.09 11.63
N HIS A 98 -4.71 9.20 11.75
CA HIS A 98 -5.17 9.73 13.05
C HIS A 98 -6.37 8.98 13.62
N HIS A 99 -7.12 8.24 12.79
CA HIS A 99 -8.29 7.48 13.21
C HIS A 99 -8.42 6.16 12.43
N PRO A 100 -7.49 5.20 12.63
CA PRO A 100 -7.36 4.01 11.79
C PRO A 100 -8.34 2.89 12.19
N TYR A 101 -9.52 3.23 12.71
CA TYR A 101 -10.50 2.27 13.19
C TYR A 101 -11.53 1.93 12.10
N ILE A 102 -11.85 0.66 11.97
CA ILE A 102 -12.98 0.15 11.20
C ILE A 102 -14.03 -0.43 12.13
N SER A 103 -15.29 -0.36 11.73
CA SER A 103 -16.39 -0.98 12.48
C SER A 103 -16.59 -2.43 12.05
N ILE A 104 -16.74 -3.31 13.02
CA ILE A 104 -17.12 -4.71 12.87
C ILE A 104 -18.64 -4.75 12.71
N ASP A 105 -19.11 -5.20 11.56
CA ASP A 105 -20.52 -5.45 11.29
C ASP A 105 -20.80 -6.96 11.14
N GLU A 106 -22.00 -7.31 10.67
CA GLU A 106 -22.44 -8.70 10.50
C GLU A 106 -21.66 -9.46 9.41
N THR A 107 -20.90 -8.77 8.56
CA THR A 107 -20.07 -9.39 7.51
C THR A 107 -18.77 -9.97 8.07
N PHE A 108 -18.33 -9.51 9.25
CA PHE A 108 -17.10 -9.96 9.87
C PHE A 108 -17.32 -11.31 10.54
N TRP A 109 -16.57 -12.31 10.08
CA TRP A 109 -16.64 -13.61 10.72
C TRP A 109 -15.95 -13.59 12.09
N PRO A 110 -16.66 -13.89 13.21
CA PRO A 110 -16.10 -13.75 14.54
C PRO A 110 -14.79 -14.51 14.78
N PRO A 111 -14.59 -15.75 14.27
CA PRO A 111 -13.32 -16.44 14.39
C PRO A 111 -12.13 -15.71 13.76
N TYR A 112 -12.28 -15.05 12.62
CA TYR A 112 -11.21 -14.26 12.02
C TYR A 112 -10.92 -13.01 12.84
N THR A 113 -11.96 -12.29 13.25
CA THR A 113 -11.81 -11.11 14.10
C THR A 113 -11.10 -11.45 15.40
N GLU A 114 -11.54 -12.51 16.09
CA GLU A 114 -10.91 -12.99 17.33
C GLU A 114 -9.47 -13.46 17.10
N MET A 115 -9.19 -14.13 15.99
CA MET A 115 -7.85 -14.56 15.64
C MET A 115 -6.90 -13.36 15.49
N LEU A 116 -7.31 -12.33 14.76
CA LEU A 116 -6.53 -11.11 14.56
C LEU A 116 -6.23 -10.41 15.90
N LEU A 117 -7.22 -10.36 16.80
CA LEU A 117 -7.07 -9.77 18.12
C LEU A 117 -6.16 -10.61 19.03
N ARG A 118 -6.34 -11.94 19.03
CA ARG A 118 -5.60 -12.85 19.90
C ARG A 118 -4.11 -12.93 19.55
N TYR A 119 -3.78 -12.87 18.26
CA TYR A 119 -2.38 -12.84 17.81
C TYR A 119 -1.78 -11.44 17.80
N GLY A 120 -2.50 -10.41 18.26
CA GLY A 120 -1.99 -9.04 18.31
C GLY A 120 -1.75 -8.44 16.92
N ILE A 121 -2.47 -8.91 15.90
CA ILE A 121 -2.44 -8.33 14.55
C ILE A 121 -3.38 -7.11 14.51
N ALA A 122 -4.45 -7.13 15.29
CA ALA A 122 -5.39 -6.03 15.45
C ALA A 122 -5.60 -5.69 16.93
N GLN A 123 -6.01 -4.45 17.19
CA GLN A 123 -6.40 -3.96 18.51
C GLN A 123 -7.85 -3.47 18.52
N ARG A 124 -8.60 -3.77 19.58
CA ARG A 124 -9.92 -3.16 19.80
C ARG A 124 -9.79 -1.71 20.26
N HIS A 125 -10.78 -0.89 19.93
CA HIS A 125 -10.90 0.46 20.47
C HIS A 125 -11.19 0.39 21.98
N PRO A 126 -10.54 1.24 22.81
CA PRO A 126 -10.69 1.17 24.27
C PRO A 126 -12.13 1.43 24.75
N GLU A 127 -12.87 2.26 24.03
CA GLU A 127 -14.24 2.65 24.39
C GLU A 127 -15.33 1.96 23.55
N ASP A 128 -14.96 1.32 22.44
CA ASP A 128 -15.92 0.79 21.46
C ASP A 128 -15.52 -0.62 21.04
N CYS A 129 -16.19 -1.63 21.59
CA CYS A 129 -15.87 -3.02 21.31
C CYS A 129 -16.16 -3.42 19.86
N PHE A 130 -16.95 -2.66 19.11
CA PHE A 130 -17.23 -2.92 17.69
C PHE A 130 -16.21 -2.25 16.77
N LYS A 131 -15.18 -1.60 17.29
CA LYS A 131 -14.12 -1.01 16.45
C LYS A 131 -12.79 -1.71 16.66
N ILE A 132 -12.12 -1.98 15.55
CA ILE A 132 -10.76 -2.53 15.53
C ILE A 132 -9.86 -1.70 14.61
N ARG A 133 -8.57 -1.69 14.92
CA ARG A 133 -7.52 -1.13 14.06
C ARG A 133 -6.38 -2.13 13.91
N LEU A 134 -5.57 -1.96 12.88
CA LEU A 134 -4.35 -2.74 12.73
C LEU A 134 -3.36 -2.39 13.86
N GLU A 135 -2.63 -3.38 14.36
CA GLU A 135 -1.49 -3.15 15.24
C GLU A 135 -0.41 -2.38 14.49
N THR A 136 0.36 -1.59 15.24
CA THR A 136 1.46 -0.82 14.67
C THR A 136 2.74 -1.63 14.68
N PHE A 137 3.22 -2.01 13.50
CA PHE A 137 4.51 -2.70 13.31
C PHE A 137 5.59 -1.65 13.00
N TYR A 138 6.39 -1.28 14.00
CA TYR A 138 7.49 -0.30 13.86
C TYR A 138 8.85 -0.99 13.83
#